data_AF-A0A673MT46-F1
#
_entry.id   AF-A0A673MT46-F1
#
_cell.length_a   1.000
_cell.length_b   1.000
_cell.length_c   1.000
_cell.angle_alpha   90.00
_cell.angle_beta   90.00
_cell.angle_gamma   90.00
#
_symmetry.space_group_name_H-M   'P 1'
#
loop_
_entity.id
_entity.type
_entity.pdbx_description
1 polymer ?
#
loop_
_entity_poly.entity_id
_entity_poly.type
_entity_poly.pdbx_seq_one_letter_code
_entity_poly.pdbx_strand_id
1 'polypeptide(L)'
;MPEKISISDFVSLAKEDLSSPGSSGFQSKMSDCRSTVAALEESLEQDQMSLQRMKKIVKAIHNSGLNHVESKEQYTEVLENLGNSHLTQDNNEISTGFLNLAVFTREITALFKNLVQNLNNIISFPLENVLKTELRDSRLELKKQMEKSWKDYDAKIGKLEKERREKQKQHGMIRLESTDTAEDMERERRNFQLQMCEV
;
A
#
# COMPACT_ATOMS: atom_id res chain seq x y z
N MET A 1 6.93 -19.07 -15.28
CA MET A 1 6.43 -17.88 -14.57
C MET A 1 5.30 -17.30 -15.41
N PRO A 2 4.18 -16.85 -14.83
CA PRO A 2 3.16 -16.16 -15.61
C PRO A 2 3.79 -14.92 -16.26
N GLU A 3 3.55 -14.72 -17.55
CA GLU A 3 4.06 -13.55 -18.28
C GLU A 3 3.40 -12.29 -17.71
N LYS A 4 4.20 -11.27 -17.39
CA LYS A 4 3.71 -9.96 -16.95
C LYS A 4 3.73 -9.02 -18.14
N ILE A 5 2.68 -8.22 -18.29
CA ILE A 5 2.59 -7.19 -19.33
C ILE A 5 3.03 -5.84 -18.75
N SER A 6 3.86 -5.09 -19.48
CA SER A 6 4.17 -3.72 -19.07
C SER A 6 3.03 -2.76 -19.43
N ILE A 7 3.00 -1.58 -18.80
CA ILE A 7 2.03 -0.53 -19.16
C ILE A 7 2.17 -0.13 -20.64
N SER A 8 3.41 -0.05 -21.15
CA SER A 8 3.67 0.27 -22.55
C SER A 8 3.07 -0.78 -23.49
N ASP A 9 3.27 -2.06 -23.17
CA ASP A 9 2.74 -3.17 -23.96
C ASP A 9 1.21 -3.19 -23.91
N PHE A 10 0.61 -3.00 -22.74
CA PHE A 10 -0.84 -2.90 -22.58
C PHE A 10 -1.42 -1.77 -23.43
N VAL A 11 -0.83 -0.57 -23.36
CA VAL A 11 -1.27 0.59 -24.15
C VAL A 11 -1.10 0.33 -25.64
N SER A 12 -0.01 -0.33 -26.06
CA SER A 12 0.20 -0.70 -27.46
C SER A 12 -0.87 -1.68 -27.94
N LEU A 13 -1.15 -2.73 -27.18
CA LEU A 13 -2.19 -3.72 -27.52
C LEU A 13 -3.59 -3.11 -27.52
N ALA A 14 -3.91 -2.22 -26.58
CA ALA A 14 -5.19 -1.53 -26.56
C ALA A 14 -5.35 -0.57 -27.75
N LYS A 15 -4.28 0.12 -28.16
CA LYS A 15 -4.27 0.95 -29.38
C LYS A 15 -4.44 0.10 -30.63
N GLU A 16 -3.75 -1.02 -30.71
CA GLU A 16 -3.89 -1.98 -31.82
C GLU A 16 -5.34 -2.49 -31.89
N ASP A 17 -5.91 -2.94 -30.77
CA ASP A 17 -7.30 -3.40 -30.66
C ASP A 17 -8.32 -2.34 -31.04
N LEU A 18 -8.05 -1.06 -30.70
CA LEU A 18 -8.88 0.06 -31.12
C LEU A 18 -8.82 0.29 -32.63
N SER A 19 -7.62 0.20 -33.22
CA SER A 19 -7.37 0.50 -34.63
C SER A 19 -7.74 -0.65 -35.58
N SER A 20 -7.64 -1.90 -35.13
CA SER A 20 -7.89 -3.10 -35.93
C SER A 20 -8.42 -4.26 -35.05
N PRO A 21 -9.69 -4.16 -34.61
CA PRO A 21 -10.29 -5.12 -33.66
C PRO A 21 -10.31 -6.57 -34.15
N GLY A 22 -10.39 -6.78 -35.47
CA GLY A 22 -10.50 -8.11 -36.08
C GLY A 22 -9.17 -8.89 -36.15
N SER A 23 -8.03 -8.24 -36.02
CA SER A 23 -6.68 -8.86 -36.05
C SER A 23 -5.90 -8.70 -34.75
N SER A 24 -6.52 -8.04 -33.77
CA SER A 24 -5.91 -7.71 -32.49
C SER A 24 -5.44 -8.93 -31.69
N GLY A 25 -4.21 -8.84 -31.16
CA GLY A 25 -3.66 -9.82 -30.23
C GLY A 25 -4.16 -9.68 -28.79
N PHE A 26 -4.96 -8.65 -28.45
CA PHE A 26 -5.29 -8.30 -27.07
C PHE A 26 -5.91 -9.46 -26.28
N GLN A 27 -6.82 -10.22 -26.90
CA GLN A 27 -7.49 -11.35 -26.25
C GLN A 27 -6.50 -12.44 -25.79
N SER A 28 -5.42 -12.66 -26.53
CA SER A 28 -4.39 -13.65 -26.15
C SER A 28 -3.56 -13.19 -24.95
N LYS A 29 -3.46 -11.88 -24.72
CA LYS A 29 -2.73 -11.24 -23.61
C LYS A 29 -3.60 -10.92 -22.40
N MET A 30 -4.88 -11.29 -22.43
CA MET A 30 -5.81 -11.08 -21.34
C MET A 30 -5.39 -11.78 -20.03
N SER A 31 -4.86 -13.00 -20.14
CA SER A 31 -4.34 -13.76 -18.99
C SER A 31 -3.12 -13.08 -18.37
N ASP A 32 -2.26 -12.47 -19.19
CA ASP A 32 -1.06 -11.77 -18.75
C ASP A 32 -1.44 -10.47 -18.01
N CYS A 33 -2.50 -9.78 -18.48
CA CYS A 33 -3.08 -8.63 -17.78
C CYS A 33 -3.57 -9.01 -16.39
N ARG A 34 -4.34 -10.11 -16.27
CA ARG A 34 -4.80 -10.64 -14.97
C ARG A 34 -3.65 -10.99 -14.05
N SER A 35 -2.64 -11.69 -14.59
CA SER A 35 -1.46 -12.11 -13.82
C SER A 35 -0.66 -10.92 -13.32
N THR A 36 -0.57 -9.86 -14.13
CA THR A 36 0.12 -8.62 -13.75
C THR A 36 -0.58 -7.92 -12.60
N VAL A 37 -1.90 -7.77 -12.68
CA VAL A 37 -2.67 -7.11 -11.61
C VAL A 37 -2.67 -7.94 -10.32
N ALA A 38 -2.79 -9.27 -10.41
CA ALA A 38 -2.65 -10.15 -9.25
C ALA A 38 -1.29 -9.98 -8.56
N ALA A 39 -0.20 -9.89 -9.33
CA ALA A 39 1.12 -9.66 -8.77
C ALA A 39 1.29 -8.27 -8.15
N LEU A 40 0.65 -7.24 -8.72
CA LEU A 40 0.63 -5.89 -8.12
C LEU A 40 -0.17 -5.88 -6.81
N GLU A 41 -1.29 -6.60 -6.75
CA GLU A 41 -2.11 -6.73 -5.54
C GLU A 41 -1.36 -7.45 -4.41
N GLU A 42 -0.65 -8.53 -4.72
CA GLU A 42 0.20 -9.25 -3.77
C GLU A 42 1.34 -8.36 -3.24
N SER A 43 2.00 -7.60 -4.14
CA SER A 43 3.03 -6.63 -3.74
C SER A 43 2.48 -5.56 -2.80
N LEU A 44 1.30 -5.02 -3.12
CA LEU A 44 0.65 -4.00 -2.31
C LEU A 44 0.24 -4.53 -0.92
N GLU A 45 -0.22 -5.79 -0.85
CA GLU A 45 -0.50 -6.47 0.42
C GLU A 45 0.78 -6.65 1.26
N GLN A 46 1.89 -7.02 0.63
CA GLN A 46 3.19 -7.15 1.29
C GLN A 46 3.69 -5.80 1.85
N ASP A 47 3.55 -4.72 1.08
CA ASP A 47 3.89 -3.37 1.51
C ASP A 47 3.00 -2.93 2.69
N GLN A 48 1.70 -3.19 2.61
CA GLN A 48 0.76 -2.91 3.69
C GLN A 48 1.16 -3.64 4.99
N MET A 49 1.54 -4.91 4.92
CA MET A 49 2.02 -5.67 6.08
C MET A 49 3.33 -5.09 6.66
N SER A 50 4.24 -4.65 5.80
CA SER A 50 5.51 -4.03 6.19
C SER A 50 5.27 -2.70 6.91
N LEU A 51 4.36 -1.88 6.41
CA LEU A 51 3.96 -0.62 7.05
C LEU A 51 3.25 -0.85 8.40
N GLN A 52 2.41 -1.88 8.52
CA GLN A 52 1.81 -2.26 9.81
C GLN A 52 2.87 -2.70 10.83
N ARG A 53 3.93 -3.40 10.38
CA ARG A 53 5.06 -3.76 11.23
C ARG A 53 5.84 -2.52 11.66
N MET A 54 6.12 -1.61 10.72
CA MET A 54 6.77 -0.33 11.02
C MET A 54 6.02 0.45 12.10
N LYS A 55 4.69 0.53 12.01
CA LYS A 55 3.84 1.19 13.00
C LYS A 55 4.03 0.61 14.40
N LYS A 56 4.09 -0.71 14.51
CA LYS A 56 4.33 -1.39 15.80
C LYS A 56 5.72 -1.07 16.36
N ILE A 57 6.74 -1.07 15.50
CA ILE A 57 8.13 -0.76 15.88
C ILE A 57 8.24 0.69 16.37
N VAL A 58 7.69 1.65 15.63
CA VAL A 58 7.70 3.08 16.01
C VAL A 58 7.01 3.29 17.34
N LYS A 59 5.86 2.64 17.57
CA LYS A 59 5.16 2.69 18.85
C LYS A 59 6.00 2.10 19.99
N ALA A 60 6.70 1.00 19.75
CA ALA A 60 7.59 0.39 20.73
C ALA A 60 8.78 1.31 21.06
N ILE A 61 9.41 1.92 20.05
CA ILE A 61 10.47 2.92 20.23
C ILE A 61 9.96 4.08 21.08
N HIS A 62 8.80 4.64 20.76
CA HIS A 62 8.21 5.75 21.51
C HIS A 62 7.99 5.38 22.98
N ASN A 63 7.34 4.25 23.26
CA ASN A 63 7.09 3.80 24.63
C ASN A 63 8.39 3.55 25.41
N SER A 64 9.37 2.86 24.80
CA SER A 64 10.67 2.64 25.43
C SER A 64 11.42 3.96 25.70
N GLY A 65 11.28 4.93 24.80
CA GLY A 65 11.85 6.26 24.96
C GLY A 65 11.24 7.01 26.15
N LEU A 66 9.93 6.96 26.32
CA LEU A 66 9.25 7.56 27.48
C LEU A 66 9.71 6.93 28.80
N ASN A 67 9.79 5.61 28.86
CA ASN A 67 10.28 4.91 30.06
C ASN A 67 11.75 5.26 30.37
N HIS A 68 12.58 5.44 29.33
CA HIS A 68 13.97 5.85 29.51
C HIS A 68 14.07 7.30 30.03
N VAL A 69 13.21 8.21 29.54
CA VAL A 69 13.10 9.58 30.08
C VAL A 69 12.76 9.54 31.57
N GLU A 70 11.73 8.79 31.95
CA GLU A 70 11.33 8.63 33.35
C GLU A 70 12.46 8.08 34.23
N SER A 71 13.18 7.07 33.75
CA SER A 71 14.34 6.50 34.45
C SER A 71 15.46 7.54 34.67
N LYS A 72 15.70 8.40 33.67
CA LYS A 72 16.69 9.49 33.80
C LYS A 72 16.23 10.60 34.73
N GLU A 73 14.93 10.89 34.80
CA GLU A 73 14.35 11.83 35.76
C GLU A 73 14.56 11.32 37.19
N GLN A 74 14.27 10.04 37.47
CA GLN A 74 14.54 9.40 38.77
C GLN A 74 16.03 9.38 39.12
N TYR A 75 16.90 9.05 38.15
CA TYR A 75 18.35 9.10 38.35
C TYR A 75 18.85 10.51 38.68
N THR A 76 18.29 11.53 38.02
CA THR A 76 18.61 12.94 38.29
C THR A 76 18.22 13.33 39.72
N GLU A 77 17.06 12.90 40.20
CA GLU A 77 16.62 13.15 41.59
C GLU A 77 17.60 12.54 42.62
N VAL A 78 18.09 11.32 42.37
CA VAL A 78 19.09 10.69 43.24
C VAL A 78 20.41 11.50 43.26
N LEU A 79 20.87 11.98 42.10
CA LEU A 79 22.05 12.84 42.01
C LEU A 79 21.88 14.14 42.82
N GLU A 80 20.71 14.77 42.72
CA GLU A 80 20.42 16.00 43.47
C GLU A 80 20.37 15.74 44.98
N ASN A 81 19.76 14.64 45.40
CA ASN A 81 19.74 14.24 46.81
C ASN A 81 21.15 13.98 47.37
N LEU A 82 22.01 13.31 46.60
CA LEU A 82 23.42 13.10 46.99
C LEU A 82 24.19 14.43 47.04
N GLY A 83 24.03 15.28 46.03
CA GLY A 83 24.64 16.61 45.98
C GLY A 83 24.26 17.47 47.18
N ASN A 84 22.96 17.51 47.51
CA ASN A 84 22.44 18.26 48.66
C ASN A 84 22.88 17.67 50.01
N SER A 85 22.94 16.35 50.14
CA SER A 85 23.43 15.68 51.36
C SER A 85 24.92 15.97 51.63
N HIS A 86 25.76 16.00 50.58
CA HIS A 86 27.17 16.34 50.76
C HIS A 86 27.40 17.83 50.98
N LEU A 87 26.49 18.70 50.53
CA LEU A 87 26.53 20.13 50.84
C LEU A 87 26.33 20.39 52.34
N THR A 88 25.42 19.65 52.98
CA THR A 88 25.17 19.78 54.43
C THR A 88 26.29 19.21 55.29
N GLN A 89 27.24 18.49 54.69
CA GLN A 89 28.43 17.92 55.33
C GLN A 89 29.71 18.72 55.05
N ASP A 90 29.61 19.94 54.49
CA ASP A 90 30.74 20.78 54.05
C ASP A 90 31.67 20.11 53.00
N ASN A 91 31.23 19.04 52.34
CA ASN A 91 31.94 18.37 51.25
C ASN A 91 31.63 19.01 49.90
N ASN A 92 32.03 20.28 49.76
CA ASN A 92 31.63 21.15 48.65
C ASN A 92 32.04 20.64 47.26
N GLU A 93 33.21 20.02 47.12
CA GLU A 93 33.67 19.47 45.83
C GLU A 93 32.79 18.31 45.36
N ILE A 94 32.48 17.37 46.27
CA ILE A 94 31.64 16.21 45.98
C ILE A 94 30.21 16.65 45.68
N SER A 95 29.68 17.58 46.47
CA SER A 95 28.37 18.20 46.25
C SER A 95 28.27 18.81 44.84
N THR A 96 29.23 19.66 44.49
CA THR A 96 29.31 20.31 43.18
C THR A 96 29.38 19.29 42.04
N GLY A 97 30.15 18.21 42.22
CA GLY A 97 30.24 17.13 41.24
C GLY A 97 28.88 16.47 40.94
N PHE A 98 28.13 16.10 41.97
CA PHE A 98 26.80 15.50 41.82
C PHE A 98 25.79 16.46 41.18
N LEU A 99 25.76 17.72 41.63
CA LEU A 99 24.83 18.72 41.10
C LEU A 99 25.12 19.05 39.62
N ASN A 100 26.39 19.16 39.23
CA ASN A 100 26.75 19.35 37.83
C ASN A 100 26.34 18.16 36.95
N LEU A 101 26.51 16.94 37.45
CA LEU A 101 26.07 15.74 36.73
C LEU A 101 24.53 15.67 36.61
N ALA A 102 23.80 16.15 37.62
CA ALA A 102 22.35 16.25 37.58
C ALA A 102 21.88 17.24 36.49
N VAL A 103 22.50 18.43 36.43
CA VAL A 103 22.21 19.43 35.39
C VAL A 103 22.50 18.87 33.99
N PHE A 104 23.68 18.28 33.80
CA PHE A 104 24.05 17.64 32.53
C PHE A 104 23.06 16.55 32.10
N THR A 105 22.66 15.68 33.03
CA THR A 105 21.71 14.60 32.77
C THR A 105 20.35 15.16 32.37
N ARG A 106 19.89 16.23 33.03
CA ARG A 106 18.62 16.91 32.73
C ARG A 106 18.61 17.50 31.32
N GLU A 107 19.68 18.17 30.91
CA GLU A 107 19.79 18.73 29.55
C GLU A 107 19.73 17.63 28.48
N ILE A 108 20.46 16.53 28.66
CA ILE A 108 20.40 15.39 27.73
C ILE A 108 19.00 14.77 27.71
N THR A 109 18.35 14.66 28.87
CA THR A 109 17.00 14.09 28.99
C THR A 109 15.98 14.93 28.24
N ALA A 110 16.09 16.26 28.31
CA ALA A 110 15.24 17.18 27.55
C ALA A 110 15.41 17.01 26.03
N LEU A 111 16.66 16.92 25.55
CA LEU A 111 16.95 16.67 24.13
C LEU A 111 16.40 15.31 23.67
N PHE A 112 16.59 14.27 24.48
CA PHE A 112 16.09 12.93 24.15
C PHE A 112 14.56 12.86 24.13
N LYS A 113 13.88 13.51 25.08
CA LYS A 113 12.42 13.62 25.10
C LYS A 113 11.90 14.30 23.83
N ASN A 114 12.57 15.36 23.39
CA ASN A 114 12.23 16.05 22.14
C ASN A 114 12.39 15.14 20.91
N LEU A 115 13.51 14.40 20.83
CA LEU A 115 13.74 13.44 19.76
C LEU A 115 12.66 12.35 19.70
N VAL A 116 12.34 11.73 20.84
CA VAL A 116 11.32 10.66 20.95
C VAL A 116 9.93 11.18 20.54
N GLN A 117 9.59 12.41 20.93
CA GLN A 117 8.32 13.02 20.57
C GLN A 117 8.26 13.35 19.06
N ASN A 118 9.33 13.93 18.51
CA ASN A 118 9.41 14.28 17.10
C ASN A 118 9.34 13.04 16.21
N LEU A 119 10.08 11.98 16.55
CA LEU A 119 10.04 10.72 15.81
C LEU A 119 8.61 10.14 15.76
N ASN A 120 7.91 10.14 16.89
CA ASN A 120 6.53 9.68 16.94
C ASN A 120 5.59 10.59 16.13
N ASN A 121 5.71 11.91 16.24
CA ASN A 121 4.83 12.85 15.55
C ASN A 121 5.01 12.81 14.02
N ILE A 122 6.27 12.78 13.56
CA ILE A 122 6.62 12.80 12.13
C ILE A 122 6.22 11.47 11.46
N ILE A 123 6.32 10.34 12.17
CA ILE A 123 6.08 9.03 11.56
C ILE A 123 4.66 8.52 11.83
N SER A 124 4.17 8.61 13.07
CA SER A 124 2.92 7.93 13.45
C SER A 124 1.70 8.48 12.73
N PHE A 125 1.58 9.79 12.54
CA PHE A 125 0.41 10.37 11.87
C PHE A 125 0.36 10.04 10.37
N PRO A 126 1.41 10.28 9.57
CA PRO A 126 1.42 9.87 8.16
C PRO A 126 1.19 8.37 7.99
N LEU A 127 1.83 7.55 8.83
CA LEU A 127 1.69 6.10 8.76
C LEU A 127 0.27 5.62 9.10
N GLU A 128 -0.39 6.25 10.08
CA GLU A 128 -1.79 5.96 10.41
C GLU A 128 -2.72 6.29 9.24
N ASN A 129 -2.52 7.44 8.59
CA ASN A 129 -3.34 7.88 7.47
C ASN A 129 -3.21 6.98 6.26
N VAL A 130 -1.98 6.62 5.88
CA VAL A 130 -1.69 5.70 4.76
C VAL A 130 -2.31 4.32 5.05
N LEU A 131 -2.16 3.80 6.27
CA LEU A 131 -2.66 2.48 6.63
C LEU A 131 -4.19 2.39 6.72
N LYS A 132 -4.88 3.46 7.12
CA LYS A 132 -6.35 3.49 7.22
C LYS A 132 -7.01 3.85 5.89
N THR A 133 -6.62 4.98 5.33
CA THR A 133 -7.37 5.65 4.26
C THR A 133 -6.97 5.12 2.89
N GLU A 134 -5.67 4.98 2.64
CA GLU A 134 -5.14 4.72 1.30
C GLU A 134 -4.99 3.22 1.03
N LEU A 135 -4.52 2.44 2.01
CA LEU A 135 -4.13 1.04 1.75
C LEU A 135 -5.16 0.00 2.13
N ARG A 136 -6.06 0.27 3.07
CA ARG A 136 -7.05 -0.73 3.49
C ARG A 136 -8.30 -0.66 2.64
N ASP A 137 -8.98 0.47 2.67
CA ASP A 137 -10.31 0.59 2.07
C ASP A 137 -10.20 0.68 0.54
N SER A 138 -9.28 1.49 0.02
CA SER A 138 -9.08 1.62 -1.43
C SER A 138 -8.57 0.32 -2.06
N ARG A 139 -7.60 -0.38 -1.46
CA ARG A 139 -7.09 -1.65 -2.00
C ARG A 139 -8.19 -2.71 -2.15
N LEU A 140 -8.99 -2.90 -1.10
CA LEU A 140 -10.06 -3.90 -1.11
C LEU A 140 -11.13 -3.56 -2.14
N GLU A 141 -11.47 -2.28 -2.28
CA GLU A 141 -12.44 -1.83 -3.28
C GLU A 141 -11.90 -1.99 -4.70
N LEU A 142 -10.64 -1.61 -4.96
CA LEU A 142 -9.97 -1.81 -6.25
C LEU A 142 -9.94 -3.29 -6.64
N LYS A 143 -9.52 -4.18 -5.72
CA LYS A 143 -9.52 -5.63 -5.93
C LYS A 143 -10.91 -6.15 -6.30
N LYS A 144 -11.93 -5.74 -5.55
CA LYS A 144 -13.31 -6.16 -5.76
C LYS A 144 -13.88 -5.64 -7.08
N GLN A 145 -13.65 -4.37 -7.40
CA GLN A 145 -14.09 -3.75 -8.65
C GLN A 145 -13.48 -4.46 -9.86
N MET A 146 -12.22 -4.84 -9.72
CA MET A 146 -11.51 -5.53 -10.77
C MET A 146 -12.01 -6.98 -10.90
N GLU A 147 -12.10 -7.75 -9.80
CA GLU A 147 -12.72 -9.10 -9.77
C GLU A 147 -14.10 -9.13 -10.43
N LYS A 148 -14.90 -8.10 -10.16
CA LYS A 148 -16.21 -7.92 -10.80
C LYS A 148 -16.08 -7.67 -12.31
N SER A 149 -15.21 -6.74 -12.71
CA SER A 149 -14.99 -6.39 -14.13
C SER A 149 -14.57 -7.60 -14.97
N TRP A 150 -13.69 -8.46 -14.44
CA TRP A 150 -13.31 -9.70 -15.12
C TRP A 150 -14.45 -10.71 -15.24
N LYS A 151 -15.20 -10.93 -14.15
CA LYS A 151 -16.34 -11.86 -14.15
C LYS A 151 -17.44 -11.39 -15.12
N ASP A 152 -17.73 -10.10 -15.12
CA ASP A 152 -18.71 -9.49 -16.02
C ASP A 152 -18.26 -9.63 -17.49
N TYR A 153 -16.99 -9.35 -17.78
CA TYR A 153 -16.42 -9.53 -19.12
C TYR A 153 -16.49 -11.00 -19.58
N ASP A 154 -16.03 -11.95 -18.76
CA ASP A 154 -16.04 -13.39 -19.11
C ASP A 154 -17.46 -13.91 -19.36
N ALA A 155 -18.42 -13.51 -18.52
CA ALA A 155 -19.82 -13.89 -18.68
C ALA A 155 -20.42 -13.36 -19.99
N LYS A 156 -20.15 -12.09 -20.33
CA LYS A 156 -20.66 -11.48 -21.56
C LYS A 156 -20.02 -12.06 -22.81
N ILE A 157 -18.71 -12.24 -22.83
CA ILE A 157 -18.01 -12.87 -23.96
C ILE A 157 -18.47 -14.32 -24.13
N GLY A 158 -18.59 -15.10 -23.06
CA GLY A 158 -19.11 -16.47 -23.12
C GLY A 158 -20.53 -16.55 -23.70
N LYS A 159 -21.39 -15.59 -23.36
CA LYS A 159 -22.74 -15.48 -23.94
C LYS A 159 -22.68 -15.14 -25.43
N LEU A 160 -21.92 -14.13 -25.83
CA LEU A 160 -21.77 -13.72 -27.23
C LEU A 160 -21.17 -14.83 -28.10
N GLU A 161 -20.19 -15.58 -27.59
CA GLU A 161 -19.64 -16.74 -28.28
C GLU A 161 -20.66 -17.85 -28.50
N LYS A 162 -21.52 -18.11 -27.51
CA LYS A 162 -22.59 -19.10 -27.60
C LYS A 162 -23.63 -18.69 -28.65
N GLU A 163 -24.08 -17.44 -28.60
CA GLU A 163 -25.02 -16.87 -29.58
C GLU A 163 -24.44 -16.93 -31.00
N ARG A 164 -23.16 -16.60 -31.16
CA ARG A 164 -22.47 -16.72 -32.46
C ARG A 164 -22.48 -18.16 -32.99
N ARG A 165 -22.20 -19.15 -32.14
CA ARG A 165 -22.22 -20.58 -32.51
C ARG A 165 -23.63 -21.07 -32.87
N GLU A 166 -24.65 -20.60 -32.15
CA GLU A 166 -26.05 -20.95 -32.42
C GLU A 166 -26.53 -20.33 -33.75
N LYS A 167 -26.22 -19.05 -34.00
CA LYS A 167 -26.51 -18.38 -35.28
C LYS A 167 -25.83 -19.07 -36.46
N GLN A 168 -24.57 -19.48 -36.30
CA GLN A 168 -23.83 -20.23 -37.33
C GLN A 168 -24.47 -21.60 -37.65
N LYS A 169 -25.08 -22.27 -36.67
CA LYS A 169 -25.79 -23.54 -36.87
C LYS A 169 -27.14 -23.36 -37.56
N GLN A 170 -27.82 -22.23 -37.34
CA GLN A 170 -29.14 -21.95 -37.91
C GLN A 170 -29.09 -21.41 -39.35
N HIS A 171 -28.08 -20.61 -39.71
CA HIS A 171 -28.09 -19.80 -40.94
C HIS A 171 -27.23 -20.30 -42.10
N GLY A 172 -26.77 -21.57 -42.10
CA GLY A 172 -26.11 -22.22 -43.25
C GLY A 172 -25.43 -21.28 -44.25
N MET A 173 -24.27 -20.73 -43.88
CA MET A 173 -23.44 -19.85 -44.74
C MET A 173 -24.07 -18.54 -45.28
N ILE A 174 -25.10 -17.94 -44.66
CA ILE A 174 -25.55 -16.59 -45.03
C ILE A 174 -24.88 -15.53 -44.14
N ARG A 175 -24.03 -14.71 -44.76
CA ARG A 175 -23.03 -13.81 -44.17
C ARG A 175 -23.56 -12.44 -43.70
N LEU A 176 -24.87 -12.30 -43.47
CA LEU A 176 -25.50 -10.97 -43.35
C LEU A 176 -25.83 -10.50 -41.92
N GLU A 177 -25.81 -11.38 -40.91
CA GLU A 177 -26.08 -11.02 -39.49
C GLU A 177 -24.87 -11.19 -38.54
N SER A 178 -23.67 -11.46 -39.08
CA SER A 178 -22.47 -11.75 -38.28
C SER A 178 -21.76 -10.52 -37.70
N THR A 179 -22.14 -9.32 -38.14
CA THR A 179 -21.46 -8.05 -37.81
C THR A 179 -21.81 -7.57 -36.40
N ASP A 180 -23.09 -7.60 -36.01
CA ASP A 180 -23.55 -7.10 -34.71
C ASP A 180 -22.91 -7.83 -33.53
N THR A 181 -22.80 -9.16 -33.60
CA THR A 181 -22.17 -9.95 -32.53
C THR A 181 -20.66 -9.68 -32.42
N ALA A 182 -20.00 -9.31 -33.53
CA ALA A 182 -18.58 -8.93 -33.51
C ALA A 182 -18.37 -7.54 -32.90
N GLU A 183 -19.24 -6.58 -33.24
CA GLU A 183 -19.24 -5.23 -32.66
C GLU A 183 -19.53 -5.25 -31.16
N ASP A 184 -20.45 -6.11 -30.70
CA ASP A 184 -20.72 -6.29 -29.27
C ASP A 184 -19.53 -6.88 -28.52
N MET A 185 -18.83 -7.87 -29.09
CA MET A 185 -17.62 -8.43 -28.49
C MET A 185 -16.48 -7.39 -28.40
N GLU A 186 -16.35 -6.54 -29.42
CA GLU A 186 -15.40 -5.41 -29.43
C GLU A 186 -15.75 -4.37 -28.37
N ARG A 187 -17.04 -4.02 -28.23
CA ARG A 187 -17.52 -3.10 -27.20
C ARG A 187 -17.18 -3.59 -25.79
N GLU A 188 -17.42 -4.86 -25.52
CA GLU A 188 -17.11 -5.44 -24.21
C GLU A 188 -15.60 -5.52 -23.94
N ARG A 189 -14.77 -5.78 -24.97
CA ARG A 189 -13.30 -5.67 -24.84
C ARG A 189 -12.84 -4.27 -24.49
N ARG A 190 -13.41 -3.25 -25.14
CA ARG A 190 -13.08 -1.84 -24.86
C ARG A 190 -13.50 -1.41 -23.46
N ASN A 191 -14.70 -1.81 -23.03
CA ASN A 191 -15.15 -1.55 -21.66
C ASN A 191 -14.20 -2.16 -20.64
N PHE A 192 -13.77 -3.39 -20.89
CA PHE A 192 -12.81 -4.07 -20.03
C PHE A 192 -11.43 -3.37 -20.02
N GLN A 193 -10.91 -2.96 -21.18
CA GLN A 193 -9.67 -2.17 -21.27
C GLN A 193 -9.74 -0.87 -20.46
N LEU A 194 -10.88 -0.17 -20.48
CA LEU A 194 -11.09 1.04 -19.70
C LEU A 194 -11.11 0.74 -18.19
N GLN A 195 -11.85 -0.30 -17.78
CA GLN A 195 -11.90 -0.72 -16.38
C GLN A 195 -10.51 -1.09 -15.85
N MET A 196 -9.66 -1.69 -16.67
CA MET A 196 -8.26 -1.99 -16.32
C MET A 196 -7.38 -0.74 -16.11
N CYS A 197 -7.77 0.42 -16.66
CA CYS A 197 -7.07 1.69 -16.46
C CYS A 197 -7.56 2.46 -15.23
N GLU A 198 -8.79 2.21 -14.78
CA GLU A 198 -9.42 2.86 -13.63
C GLU A 198 -9.03 2.22 -12.29
N VAL A 199 -8.43 1.02 -12.36
CA VAL A 199 -7.95 0.22 -11.21
C VAL A 199 -6.44 0.32 -11.10
#